data_AF-A0A535RGE7-F1
#
_entry.id   AF-A0A535RGE7-F1
#
_cell.length_a   1.000
_cell.length_b   1.000
_cell.length_c   1.000
_cell.angle_alpha   90.00
_cell.angle_beta   90.00
_cell.angle_gamma   90.00
#
_symmetry.space_group_name_H-M   'P 1'
#
loop_
_entity.id
_entity.type
_entity.pdbx_description
1 polymer ?
#
loop_
_entity_poly.entity_id
_entity_poly.type
_entity_poly.pdbx_seq_one_letter_code
_entity_poly.pdbx_strand_id
1 'polypeptide(L)'
;MRRARYTLLALALVAAAYPLAALQIPPGFYEGFCPPVDYKFLTPPPQVKASRAPGAAHAEFKVVNGVVQPGFVATADDNPQAQLSFLPGAFSAPTGGGPEAIDVKPVKDYPEAKGLTLVTNVYQITSSTPMVKTSNLRLLYSTVLPAPSSVYTASAGGEWQALPSNASTQSGCSDIVAQITTTGYFAAGYSGGSTVPKPGSTTVGGGQALPIIVALAILIVVLAGLPLALVRRRRAAEEAGSPRPPNSPAPPSPPPGRT
;
A
#
# COMPACT_ATOMS: atom_id res chain seq x y z
N MET A 1 12.87 29.51 -36.17
CA MET A 1 12.51 29.75 -34.74
C MET A 1 11.18 29.15 -34.30
N ARG A 2 10.11 29.13 -35.11
CA ARG A 2 8.79 28.58 -34.70
C ARG A 2 8.82 27.10 -34.26
N ARG A 3 9.51 26.23 -35.01
CA ARG A 3 9.60 24.79 -34.69
C ARG A 3 10.24 24.50 -33.33
N ALA A 4 11.24 25.28 -32.92
CA ALA A 4 11.93 25.14 -31.63
C ALA A 4 11.05 25.56 -30.45
N ARG A 5 10.13 26.53 -30.65
CA ARG A 5 9.16 26.95 -29.64
C ARG A 5 8.11 25.87 -29.40
N TYR A 6 7.62 25.21 -30.45
CA TYR A 6 6.68 24.10 -30.31
C TYR A 6 7.31 22.86 -29.66
N THR A 7 8.60 22.58 -29.92
CA THR A 7 9.30 21.48 -29.23
C THR A 7 9.49 21.79 -27.75
N LEU A 8 9.87 23.03 -27.40
CA LEU A 8 9.97 23.45 -25.99
C LEU A 8 8.62 23.42 -25.28
N LEU A 9 7.55 23.84 -25.96
CA LEU A 9 6.19 23.80 -25.39
C LEU A 9 5.68 22.36 -25.19
N ALA A 10 5.97 21.47 -26.15
CA ALA A 10 5.65 20.05 -26.03
C ALA A 10 6.45 19.38 -24.90
N LEU A 11 7.74 19.70 -24.76
CA LEU A 11 8.57 19.22 -23.65
C LEU A 11 8.08 19.74 -22.29
N ALA A 12 7.66 21.01 -22.21
CA ALA A 12 7.09 21.57 -20.99
C ALA A 12 5.75 20.91 -20.62
N LEU A 13 4.90 20.61 -21.60
CA LEU A 13 3.64 19.89 -21.39
C LEU A 13 3.87 18.45 -20.92
N VAL A 14 4.84 17.73 -21.50
CA VAL A 14 5.20 16.38 -21.05
C VAL A 14 5.81 16.40 -19.64
N ALA A 15 6.67 17.38 -19.34
CA ALA A 15 7.26 17.54 -18.02
C ALA A 15 6.22 17.91 -16.94
N ALA A 16 5.17 18.65 -17.29
CA ALA A 16 4.07 19.00 -16.40
C ALA A 16 3.05 17.85 -16.22
N ALA A 17 2.86 17.01 -17.24
CA ALA A 17 1.99 15.84 -17.15
C ALA A 17 2.55 14.76 -16.21
N TYR A 18 3.87 14.65 -16.08
CA TYR A 18 4.53 13.66 -15.22
C TYR A 18 4.19 13.79 -13.71
N PRO A 19 4.31 14.96 -13.05
CA PRO A 19 3.91 15.11 -11.65
C PRO A 19 2.40 15.02 -11.45
N LEU A 20 1.58 15.44 -12.43
CA LEU A 20 0.12 15.28 -12.37
C LEU A 20 -0.29 13.80 -12.45
N ALA A 21 0.39 13.01 -13.27
CA ALA A 21 0.21 11.56 -13.29
C ALA A 21 0.75 10.91 -12.00
N ALA A 22 1.87 11.40 -11.44
CA ALA A 22 2.41 10.89 -10.18
C ALA A 22 1.47 11.14 -8.99
N LEU A 23 0.65 12.19 -9.02
CA LEU A 23 -0.40 12.45 -8.02
C LEU A 23 -1.63 11.54 -8.17
N GLN A 24 -1.75 10.83 -9.29
CA GLN A 24 -2.83 9.86 -9.57
C GLN A 24 -2.39 8.41 -9.29
N ILE A 25 -1.10 8.17 -9.01
CA ILE A 25 -0.58 6.85 -8.64
C ILE A 25 -0.67 6.72 -7.12
N PRO A 26 -1.44 5.76 -6.56
CA PRO A 26 -1.46 5.52 -5.12
C PRO A 26 -0.02 5.23 -4.64
N PRO A 27 0.38 5.65 -3.43
CA PRO A 27 1.76 5.64 -2.98
C PRO A 27 2.33 4.20 -2.91
N GLY A 28 2.88 3.71 -4.02
CA GLY A 28 3.44 2.35 -4.15
C GLY A 28 4.98 2.31 -4.24
N PHE A 29 5.65 3.47 -4.26
CA PHE A 29 7.12 3.54 -4.40
C PHE A 29 7.87 3.04 -3.13
N TYR A 30 7.16 2.88 -2.00
CA TYR A 30 7.73 2.44 -0.72
C TYR A 30 7.25 1.05 -0.27
N GLU A 31 6.63 0.24 -1.13
CA GLU A 31 6.16 -1.10 -0.75
C GLU A 31 7.26 -2.17 -0.63
N GLY A 32 8.54 -1.80 -0.76
CA GLY A 32 9.66 -2.74 -0.76
C GLY A 32 10.24 -3.12 0.62
N PHE A 33 9.85 -2.42 1.69
CA PHE A 33 10.37 -2.69 3.04
C PHE A 33 9.23 -2.94 4.02
N CYS A 34 8.85 -4.20 4.15
CA CYS A 34 7.99 -4.65 5.23
C CYS A 34 8.85 -4.93 6.45
N PRO A 35 8.80 -4.09 7.50
CA PRO A 35 9.54 -4.39 8.72
C PRO A 35 9.05 -5.73 9.27
N PRO A 36 9.94 -6.55 9.86
CA PRO A 36 9.53 -7.77 10.52
C PRO A 36 8.46 -7.47 11.57
N VAL A 37 7.30 -8.11 11.44
CA VAL A 37 6.23 -8.02 12.43
C VAL A 37 6.44 -9.10 13.49
N ASP A 38 6.42 -8.68 14.75
CA ASP A 38 6.46 -9.61 15.88
C ASP A 38 5.11 -10.32 16.02
N TYR A 39 4.94 -11.38 15.23
CA TYR A 39 3.73 -12.18 15.19
C TYR A 39 3.71 -13.22 16.31
N LYS A 40 2.69 -13.15 17.17
CA LYS A 40 2.43 -14.05 18.30
C LYS A 40 1.52 -15.18 17.84
N PHE A 41 2.10 -16.32 17.46
CA PHE A 41 1.37 -17.54 17.13
C PHE A 41 0.77 -18.21 18.37
N LEU A 42 -0.51 -18.57 18.30
CA LEU A 42 -1.16 -19.44 19.26
C LEU A 42 -0.75 -20.91 19.08
N THR A 43 -0.60 -21.31 17.82
CA THR A 43 -0.11 -22.62 17.40
C THR A 43 1.05 -22.38 16.42
N PRO A 44 2.31 -22.35 16.91
CA PRO A 44 3.44 -21.97 16.09
C PRO A 44 3.73 -23.01 15.00
N PRO A 45 4.05 -22.59 13.77
CA PRO A 45 4.54 -23.50 12.74
C PRO A 45 5.92 -24.06 13.14
N PRO A 46 6.36 -25.21 12.58
CA PRO A 46 7.61 -25.88 12.97
C PRO A 46 8.87 -25.00 12.89
N GLN A 47 8.83 -23.95 12.06
CA GLN A 47 9.94 -23.02 11.84
C GLN A 47 10.08 -21.99 12.97
N VAL A 48 9.03 -21.79 13.78
CA VAL A 48 8.98 -20.83 14.89
C VAL A 48 9.30 -21.55 16.19
N LYS A 49 10.48 -21.26 16.74
CA LYS A 49 11.02 -21.95 17.93
C LYS A 49 10.38 -21.50 19.25
N ALA A 50 9.91 -20.26 19.30
CA ALA A 50 9.25 -19.69 20.46
C ALA A 50 8.23 -18.65 19.99
N SER A 51 7.08 -18.61 20.66
CA SER A 51 6.02 -17.64 20.40
C SER A 51 5.36 -17.25 21.70
N ARG A 52 4.98 -15.98 21.83
CA ARG A 52 4.16 -15.49 22.93
C ARG A 52 2.68 -15.77 22.64
N ALA A 53 1.86 -15.83 23.68
CA ALA A 53 0.42 -15.94 23.48
C ALA A 53 -0.11 -14.65 22.82
N PRO A 54 -0.96 -14.76 21.79
CA PRO A 54 -1.62 -13.59 21.21
C PRO A 54 -2.57 -12.92 22.20
N GLY A 55 -2.71 -11.60 22.09
CA GLY A 55 -3.65 -10.83 22.89
C GLY A 55 -5.11 -11.12 22.55
N ALA A 56 -5.98 -10.86 23.52
CA ALA A 56 -7.42 -10.79 23.37
C ALA A 56 -7.88 -9.34 23.53
N ALA A 57 -9.13 -9.06 23.18
CA ALA A 57 -9.77 -7.78 23.38
C ALA A 57 -11.21 -7.95 23.88
N HIS A 58 -11.63 -7.00 24.70
CA HIS A 58 -13.02 -6.82 25.11
C HIS A 58 -13.28 -5.33 25.16
N ALA A 59 -14.44 -4.91 24.65
CA ALA A 59 -14.87 -3.52 24.70
C ALA A 59 -16.38 -3.41 24.79
N GLU A 60 -16.82 -2.38 25.52
CA GLU A 60 -18.23 -2.02 25.66
C GLU A 60 -18.50 -0.69 24.92
N PHE A 61 -19.52 -0.69 24.08
CA PHE A 61 -19.90 0.45 23.27
C PHE A 61 -21.22 1.03 23.75
N LYS A 62 -21.23 2.35 23.91
CA LYS A 62 -22.42 3.09 24.33
C LYS A 62 -23.52 3.00 23.26
N VAL A 63 -24.75 2.99 23.73
CA VAL A 63 -25.95 3.07 22.89
C VAL A 63 -26.62 4.41 23.13
N VAL A 64 -26.83 5.18 22.06
CA VAL A 64 -27.45 6.51 22.12
C VAL A 64 -28.62 6.51 21.16
N ASN A 65 -29.81 6.87 21.65
CA ASN A 65 -31.05 6.87 20.87
C ASN A 65 -31.32 5.54 20.14
N GLY A 66 -31.03 4.41 20.80
CA GLY A 66 -31.21 3.08 20.20
C GLY A 66 -30.19 2.72 19.13
N VAL A 67 -29.07 3.45 19.03
CA VAL A 67 -28.00 3.21 18.07
C VAL A 67 -26.68 2.96 18.79
N VAL A 68 -26.07 1.80 18.54
CA VAL A 68 -24.71 1.50 19.00
C VAL A 68 -23.73 2.49 18.34
N GLN A 69 -22.96 3.19 19.16
CA GLN A 69 -21.97 4.17 18.70
C GLN A 69 -20.85 3.50 17.88
N PRO A 70 -20.18 4.22 16.96
CA PRO A 70 -19.10 3.64 16.18
C PRO A 70 -17.97 3.20 17.10
N GLY A 71 -17.26 2.16 16.68
CA GLY A 71 -16.38 1.46 17.58
C GLY A 71 -15.20 0.81 16.92
N PHE A 72 -14.25 0.48 17.78
CA PHE A 72 -12.97 -0.06 17.45
C PHE A 72 -12.50 -1.01 18.54
N VAL A 73 -12.25 -2.27 18.18
CA VAL A 73 -11.78 -3.33 19.09
C VAL A 73 -10.53 -3.94 18.50
N ALA A 74 -9.42 -3.94 19.24
CA ALA A 74 -8.14 -4.44 18.78
C ALA A 74 -7.47 -5.29 19.86
N THR A 75 -6.82 -6.39 19.47
CA THR A 75 -6.12 -7.25 20.41
C THR A 75 -5.00 -6.51 21.13
N ALA A 76 -4.80 -6.83 22.41
CA ALA A 76 -3.78 -6.22 23.27
C ALA A 76 -2.35 -6.69 22.93
N ASP A 77 -1.93 -6.44 21.69
CA ASP A 77 -0.60 -6.72 21.17
C ASP A 77 0.07 -5.41 20.74
N ASP A 78 1.41 -5.36 20.76
CA ASP A 78 2.16 -4.18 20.29
C ASP A 78 1.76 -3.81 18.85
N ASN A 79 1.54 -4.82 18.02
CA ASN A 79 0.82 -4.73 16.76
C ASN A 79 -0.44 -5.59 16.85
N PRO A 80 -1.65 -4.99 16.86
CA PRO A 80 -2.89 -5.74 16.95
C PRO A 80 -3.00 -6.76 15.82
N GLN A 81 -3.13 -8.03 16.20
CA GLN A 81 -3.22 -9.14 15.27
C GLN A 81 -4.63 -9.38 14.74
N ALA A 82 -5.64 -8.94 15.50
CA ALA A 82 -7.01 -8.84 15.04
C ALA A 82 -7.63 -7.52 15.49
N GLN A 83 -8.42 -6.94 14.60
CA GLN A 83 -8.95 -5.60 14.75
C GLN A 83 -10.31 -5.49 14.06
N LEU A 84 -11.35 -5.18 14.82
CA LEU A 84 -12.69 -4.93 14.32
C LEU A 84 -13.00 -3.43 14.40
N SER A 85 -13.44 -2.85 13.29
CA SER A 85 -13.95 -1.48 13.24
C SER A 85 -15.33 -1.44 12.59
N PHE A 86 -16.20 -0.58 13.11
CA PHE A 86 -17.58 -0.53 12.66
C PHE A 86 -18.20 0.85 12.77
N LEU A 87 -19.17 1.11 11.90
CA LEU A 87 -19.91 2.37 11.82
C LEU A 87 -21.11 2.39 12.78
N PRO A 88 -21.72 3.57 13.03
CA PRO A 88 -22.87 3.66 13.93
C PRO A 88 -24.03 2.75 13.50
N GLY A 89 -24.56 2.00 14.46
CA GLY A 89 -25.64 1.02 14.25
C GLY A 89 -25.23 -0.17 13.38
N ALA A 90 -23.95 -0.54 13.37
CA ALA A 90 -23.51 -1.80 12.76
C ALA A 90 -23.96 -3.02 13.55
N PHE A 91 -24.22 -2.86 14.85
CA PHE A 91 -24.83 -3.85 15.73
C PHE A 91 -26.22 -3.37 16.13
N SER A 92 -27.11 -4.32 16.39
CA SER A 92 -28.43 -4.02 16.95
C SER A 92 -28.28 -3.42 18.35
N ALA A 93 -29.20 -2.58 18.80
CA ALA A 93 -29.18 -2.13 20.18
C ALA A 93 -29.58 -3.28 21.12
N PRO A 94 -28.85 -3.51 22.24
CA PRO A 94 -29.25 -4.48 23.25
C PRO A 94 -30.64 -4.19 23.79
N THR A 95 -31.42 -5.25 23.99
CA THR A 95 -32.71 -5.17 24.67
C THR A 95 -32.50 -4.70 26.10
N GLY A 96 -33.11 -3.57 26.47
CA GLY A 96 -32.92 -2.95 27.79
C GLY A 96 -31.93 -1.79 27.84
N GLY A 97 -31.32 -1.41 26.70
CA GLY A 97 -30.54 -0.17 26.60
C GLY A 97 -29.15 -0.21 27.25
N GLY A 98 -28.65 -1.39 27.60
CA GLY A 98 -27.27 -1.61 28.06
C GLY A 98 -26.23 -1.36 26.95
N PRO A 99 -24.93 -1.34 27.32
CA PRO A 99 -23.87 -1.24 26.32
C PRO A 99 -23.79 -2.49 25.45
N GLU A 100 -23.31 -2.33 24.22
CA GLU A 100 -22.98 -3.45 23.34
C GLU A 100 -21.58 -3.96 23.68
N ALA A 101 -21.48 -5.22 24.11
CA ALA A 101 -20.21 -5.86 24.44
C ALA A 101 -19.68 -6.66 23.25
N ILE A 102 -18.43 -6.44 22.88
CA ILE A 102 -17.74 -7.16 21.81
C ILE A 102 -16.43 -7.74 22.35
N ASP A 103 -16.22 -9.02 22.09
CA ASP A 103 -15.00 -9.74 22.43
C ASP A 103 -14.31 -10.24 21.15
N VAL A 104 -12.97 -10.14 21.13
CA VAL A 104 -12.11 -10.71 20.07
C VAL A 104 -11.06 -11.58 20.75
N LYS A 105 -11.17 -12.89 20.59
CA LYS A 105 -10.34 -13.87 21.34
C LYS A 105 -9.61 -14.81 20.39
N PRO A 106 -8.29 -14.98 20.54
CA PRO A 106 -7.58 -16.04 19.82
C PRO A 106 -7.97 -17.40 20.42
N VAL A 107 -8.28 -18.38 19.57
CA VAL A 107 -8.82 -19.69 20.00
C VAL A 107 -8.04 -20.85 19.38
N LYS A 108 -7.84 -21.92 20.17
CA LYS A 108 -7.26 -23.19 19.70
C LYS A 108 -8.33 -24.16 19.20
N ASP A 109 -9.49 -24.12 19.82
CA ASP A 109 -10.63 -24.96 19.49
C ASP A 109 -11.54 -24.20 18.52
N TYR A 110 -11.55 -24.66 17.27
CA TYR A 110 -12.34 -24.09 16.18
C TYR A 110 -12.77 -25.22 15.22
N PRO A 111 -13.78 -25.00 14.37
CA PRO A 111 -14.23 -26.02 13.41
C PRO A 111 -13.09 -26.50 12.50
N GLU A 112 -13.11 -27.77 12.10
CA GLU A 112 -12.05 -28.34 11.28
C GLU A 112 -11.93 -27.61 9.92
N ALA A 113 -10.74 -27.08 9.61
CA ALA A 113 -10.46 -26.33 8.39
C ALA A 113 -10.14 -27.26 7.20
N LYS A 114 -11.07 -28.18 6.87
CA LYS A 114 -10.87 -29.19 5.82
C LYS A 114 -10.54 -28.54 4.47
N GLY A 115 -9.41 -28.95 3.89
CA GLY A 115 -8.97 -28.42 2.59
C GLY A 115 -8.56 -26.95 2.61
N LEU A 116 -8.33 -26.36 3.78
CA LEU A 116 -7.83 -25.00 3.94
C LEU A 116 -6.50 -25.02 4.70
N THR A 117 -5.61 -24.10 4.36
CA THR A 117 -4.43 -23.81 5.18
C THR A 117 -4.56 -22.40 5.73
N LEU A 118 -4.89 -22.32 7.01
CA LEU A 118 -4.97 -21.06 7.75
C LEU A 118 -3.55 -20.64 8.16
N VAL A 119 -3.16 -19.40 7.83
CA VAL A 119 -1.82 -18.85 8.11
C VAL A 119 -1.83 -17.73 9.13
N THR A 120 -3.02 -17.31 9.57
CA THR A 120 -3.19 -16.47 10.77
C THR A 120 -3.67 -17.31 11.94
N ASN A 121 -3.56 -16.77 13.15
CA ASN A 121 -4.35 -17.27 14.28
C ASN A 121 -5.84 -17.21 13.94
N VAL A 122 -6.61 -18.13 14.52
CA VAL A 122 -8.06 -18.09 14.49
C VAL A 122 -8.56 -17.19 15.61
N TYR A 123 -9.38 -16.21 15.25
CA TYR A 123 -10.04 -15.32 16.21
C TYR A 123 -11.53 -15.62 16.24
N GLN A 124 -12.05 -15.85 17.44
CA GLN A 124 -13.47 -15.85 17.70
C GLN A 124 -13.91 -14.43 18.06
N ILE A 125 -14.81 -13.88 17.27
CA ILE A 125 -15.46 -12.60 17.53
C ILE A 125 -16.86 -12.91 18.03
N THR A 126 -17.19 -12.41 19.22
CA THR A 126 -18.53 -12.51 19.80
C THR A 126 -19.06 -11.13 20.15
N SER A 127 -20.37 -10.98 20.09
CA SER A 127 -21.08 -9.74 20.38
C SER A 127 -22.34 -10.05 21.19
N SER A 128 -22.78 -9.13 22.04
CA SER A 128 -24.03 -9.30 22.81
C SER A 128 -25.28 -9.23 21.92
N THR A 129 -25.18 -8.55 20.77
CA THR A 129 -26.26 -8.46 19.79
C THR A 129 -25.78 -8.80 18.39
N PRO A 130 -26.69 -9.15 17.46
CA PRO A 130 -26.29 -9.44 16.09
C PRO A 130 -25.80 -8.20 15.34
N MET A 131 -24.81 -8.44 14.48
CA MET A 131 -24.38 -7.48 13.47
C MET A 131 -25.46 -7.33 12.39
N VAL A 132 -25.78 -6.09 12.03
CA VAL A 132 -26.83 -5.72 11.05
C VAL A 132 -26.30 -4.90 9.89
N LYS A 133 -25.07 -4.38 9.98
CA LYS A 133 -24.36 -3.74 8.86
C LYS A 133 -22.94 -4.25 8.76
N THR A 134 -22.35 -4.07 7.58
CA THR A 134 -20.96 -4.42 7.31
C THR A 134 -20.00 -3.71 8.26
N SER A 135 -19.04 -4.47 8.77
CA SER A 135 -17.92 -4.02 9.61
C SER A 135 -16.60 -4.45 8.96
N ASN A 136 -15.50 -3.79 9.30
CA ASN A 136 -14.17 -4.14 8.79
C ASN A 136 -13.40 -4.94 9.83
N LEU A 137 -12.93 -6.12 9.43
CA LEU A 137 -12.02 -6.97 10.17
C LEU A 137 -10.63 -6.88 9.54
N ARG A 138 -9.65 -6.38 10.27
CA ARG A 138 -8.24 -6.47 9.90
C ARG A 138 -7.59 -7.62 10.67
N LEU A 139 -6.90 -8.48 9.93
CA LEU A 139 -6.06 -9.54 10.48
C LEU A 139 -4.62 -9.30 10.07
N LEU A 140 -3.72 -9.31 11.04
CA LEU A 140 -2.29 -9.38 10.79
C LEU A 140 -1.93 -10.83 10.42
N TYR A 141 -1.01 -11.01 9.49
CA TYR A 141 -0.38 -12.28 9.20
C TYR A 141 1.13 -12.20 9.38
N SER A 142 1.78 -13.33 9.61
CA SER A 142 3.23 -13.40 9.77
C SER A 142 3.94 -13.35 8.42
N THR A 143 5.14 -12.76 8.38
CA THR A 143 6.05 -12.84 7.23
C THR A 143 6.80 -14.18 7.14
N VAL A 144 6.69 -15.04 8.16
CA VAL A 144 7.29 -16.39 8.16
C VAL A 144 6.51 -17.34 7.25
N LEU A 145 5.19 -17.16 7.17
CA LEU A 145 4.32 -17.96 6.32
C LEU A 145 3.99 -17.18 5.04
N PRO A 146 3.66 -17.88 3.94
CA PRO A 146 3.17 -17.24 2.72
C PRO A 146 1.92 -16.38 2.99
N ALA A 147 1.82 -15.24 2.31
CA ALA A 147 0.70 -14.32 2.48
C ALA A 147 -0.64 -15.02 2.15
N PRO A 148 -1.70 -14.79 2.96
CA PRO A 148 -3.02 -15.37 2.71
C PRO A 148 -3.67 -14.78 1.46
N SER A 149 -4.49 -15.57 0.76
CA SER A 149 -5.26 -15.10 -0.39
C SER A 149 -6.64 -14.58 -0.03
N SER A 150 -7.22 -15.08 1.06
CA SER A 150 -8.60 -14.77 1.46
C SER A 150 -8.79 -14.89 2.97
N VAL A 151 -9.79 -14.18 3.48
CA VAL A 151 -10.31 -14.38 4.83
C VAL A 151 -11.45 -15.38 4.78
N TYR A 152 -11.46 -16.32 5.71
CA TYR A 152 -12.48 -17.33 5.88
C TYR A 152 -13.25 -17.09 7.17
N THR A 153 -14.52 -17.49 7.16
CA THR A 153 -15.41 -17.42 8.32
C THR A 153 -16.06 -18.77 8.58
N ALA A 154 -16.34 -19.06 9.86
CA ALA A 154 -17.13 -20.22 10.27
C ALA A 154 -18.01 -19.86 11.47
N SER A 155 -19.14 -20.55 11.61
CA SER A 155 -19.95 -20.54 12.84
C SER A 155 -19.47 -21.62 13.82
N ALA A 156 -19.94 -21.58 15.06
CA ALA A 156 -19.69 -22.67 16.02
C ALA A 156 -20.23 -23.99 15.48
N GLY A 157 -19.34 -24.95 15.20
CA GLY A 157 -19.67 -26.25 14.59
C GLY A 157 -19.99 -26.22 13.09
N GLY A 158 -19.83 -25.07 12.41
CA GLY A 158 -20.06 -24.94 10.98
C GLY A 158 -18.82 -25.20 10.12
N GLU A 159 -19.00 -25.28 8.81
CA GLU A 159 -17.90 -25.35 7.85
C GLU A 159 -17.29 -23.97 7.58
N TRP A 160 -16.01 -23.96 7.22
CA TRP A 160 -15.33 -22.74 6.82
C TRP A 160 -15.73 -22.31 5.41
N GLN A 161 -16.04 -21.04 5.26
CA GLN A 161 -16.42 -20.43 3.99
C GLN A 161 -15.51 -19.24 3.71
N ALA A 162 -15.05 -19.12 2.47
CA ALA A 162 -14.32 -17.93 2.04
C ALA A 162 -15.28 -16.73 2.03
N LEU A 163 -14.83 -15.60 2.55
CA LEU A 163 -15.52 -14.34 2.30
C LEU A 163 -15.43 -14.01 0.80
N PRO A 164 -16.43 -13.30 0.24
CA PRO A 164 -16.39 -12.87 -1.15
C PRO A 164 -15.08 -12.15 -1.49
N SER A 165 -14.57 -12.33 -2.71
CA SER A 165 -13.25 -11.80 -3.10
C SER A 165 -13.16 -10.27 -3.02
N ASN A 166 -14.27 -9.56 -3.24
CA ASN A 166 -14.37 -8.10 -3.07
C ASN A 166 -14.47 -7.67 -1.59
N ALA A 167 -14.72 -8.63 -0.70
CA ALA A 167 -14.82 -8.43 0.73
C ALA A 167 -13.51 -8.78 1.44
N SER A 168 -12.41 -9.08 0.74
CA SER A 168 -11.08 -9.28 1.32
C SER A 168 -10.02 -8.60 0.46
N THR A 169 -9.14 -7.82 1.07
CA THR A 169 -8.08 -7.10 0.36
C THR A 169 -6.84 -7.05 1.21
N GLN A 170 -5.69 -7.40 0.63
CA GLN A 170 -4.40 -7.20 1.28
C GLN A 170 -4.16 -5.70 1.41
N SER A 171 -3.83 -5.26 2.61
CA SER A 171 -3.61 -3.85 2.93
C SER A 171 -2.23 -3.72 3.56
N GLY A 172 -1.37 -2.90 2.97
CA GLY A 172 0.01 -2.76 3.46
C GLY A 172 0.78 -4.08 3.47
N CYS A 173 1.76 -4.16 4.37
CA CYS A 173 2.80 -5.17 4.32
C CYS A 173 2.45 -6.56 4.86
N SER A 174 1.55 -6.62 5.85
CA SER A 174 1.25 -7.85 6.57
C SER A 174 -0.20 -7.92 7.05
N ASP A 175 -1.08 -7.11 6.45
CA ASP A 175 -2.49 -7.12 6.81
C ASP A 175 -3.38 -7.60 5.68
N ILE A 176 -4.45 -8.27 6.07
CA ILE A 176 -5.59 -8.53 5.22
C ILE A 176 -6.81 -7.94 5.91
N VAL A 177 -7.53 -7.10 5.18
CA VAL A 177 -8.76 -6.45 5.65
C VAL A 177 -9.92 -7.11 4.95
N ALA A 178 -10.95 -7.45 5.71
CA ALA A 178 -12.16 -8.02 5.19
C ALA A 178 -13.41 -7.31 5.69
N GLN A 179 -14.44 -7.31 4.86
CA GLN A 179 -15.78 -6.84 5.20
C GLN A 179 -16.60 -8.02 5.70
N ILE A 180 -17.09 -7.91 6.95
CA ILE A 180 -17.88 -8.96 7.60
C ILE A 180 -19.28 -8.44 7.92
N THR A 181 -20.26 -9.35 7.91
CA THR A 181 -21.67 -9.04 8.23
C THR A 181 -22.21 -9.89 9.38
N THR A 182 -21.40 -10.80 9.91
CA THR A 182 -21.74 -11.70 11.01
C THR A 182 -20.56 -11.79 11.96
N THR A 183 -20.81 -12.21 13.21
CA THR A 183 -19.78 -12.63 14.16
C THR A 183 -19.55 -14.15 14.05
N GLY A 184 -18.46 -14.66 14.64
CA GLY A 184 -18.05 -16.05 14.46
C GLY A 184 -16.53 -16.24 14.53
N TYR A 185 -16.05 -17.30 13.89
CA TYR A 185 -14.62 -17.58 13.75
C TYR A 185 -14.09 -16.96 12.47
N PHE A 186 -12.90 -16.37 12.55
CA PHE A 186 -12.23 -15.74 11.42
C PHE A 186 -10.75 -16.09 11.40
N ALA A 187 -10.25 -16.37 10.20
CA ALA A 187 -8.84 -16.58 9.93
C ALA A 187 -8.55 -16.32 8.45
N ALA A 188 -7.31 -15.98 8.13
CA ALA A 188 -6.87 -15.83 6.75
C ALA A 188 -6.00 -17.01 6.33
N GLY A 189 -6.12 -17.39 5.06
CA GLY A 189 -5.48 -18.59 4.52
C GLY A 189 -5.60 -18.71 3.01
N TYR A 190 -5.39 -19.93 2.53
CA TYR A 190 -5.60 -20.34 1.15
C TYR A 190 -6.27 -21.71 1.08
N SER A 191 -7.00 -21.96 -0.01
CA SER A 191 -7.57 -23.27 -0.29
C SER A 191 -6.48 -24.26 -0.70
N GLY A 192 -6.64 -25.54 -0.34
CA GLY A 192 -5.65 -26.62 -0.49
C GLY A 192 -5.32 -27.04 -1.93
N GLY A 193 -5.78 -26.30 -2.94
CA GLY A 193 -5.38 -26.41 -4.34
C GLY A 193 -4.89 -25.09 -4.95
N SER A 194 -4.96 -23.99 -4.19
CA SER A 194 -4.39 -22.71 -4.59
C SER A 194 -2.89 -22.76 -4.36
N THR A 195 -2.11 -22.47 -5.40
CA THR A 195 -0.65 -22.44 -5.31
C THR A 195 -0.24 -21.49 -4.19
N VAL A 196 0.43 -22.04 -3.17
CA VAL A 196 1.22 -21.27 -2.22
C VAL A 196 2.08 -20.29 -3.02
N PRO A 197 1.92 -18.96 -2.86
CA PRO A 197 2.85 -18.02 -3.45
C PRO A 197 4.23 -18.41 -2.92
N LYS A 198 5.12 -18.83 -3.82
CA LYS A 198 6.46 -19.27 -3.46
C LYS A 198 7.11 -18.19 -2.59
N PRO A 199 7.77 -18.53 -1.46
CA PRO A 199 8.49 -17.54 -0.67
C PRO A 199 9.44 -16.77 -1.61
N GLY A 200 9.26 -15.45 -1.71
CA GLY A 200 9.98 -14.59 -2.66
C GLY A 200 9.24 -14.26 -3.97
N SER A 201 7.98 -14.65 -4.14
CA SER A 201 7.12 -14.14 -5.21
C SER A 201 6.68 -12.71 -4.86
N THR A 202 7.48 -11.74 -5.27
CA THR A 202 7.04 -10.35 -5.40
C THR A 202 5.98 -10.29 -6.50
N THR A 203 4.74 -10.58 -6.15
CA THR A 203 3.61 -10.20 -6.99
C THR A 203 3.44 -8.69 -6.82
N VAL A 204 4.20 -7.93 -7.61
CA VAL A 204 3.93 -6.51 -7.86
C VAL A 204 2.53 -6.43 -8.46
N GLY A 205 1.57 -6.03 -7.63
CA GLY A 205 0.22 -5.67 -8.05
C GLY A 205 0.30 -4.47 -8.98
N GLY A 206 0.36 -4.75 -10.28
CA GLY A 206 0.55 -3.74 -11.32
C GLY A 206 1.65 -4.20 -12.27
N GLY A 207 1.25 -4.77 -13.41
CA GLY A 207 2.14 -5.38 -14.39
C GLY A 207 3.42 -4.56 -14.64
N GLN A 208 4.56 -5.24 -14.56
CA GLN A 208 5.92 -4.75 -14.73
C GLN A 208 6.17 -4.00 -16.07
N ALA A 209 5.20 -4.03 -16.98
CA ALA A 209 5.22 -3.28 -18.23
C ALA A 209 5.33 -1.77 -18.00
N LEU A 210 4.58 -1.18 -17.06
CA LEU A 210 4.56 0.28 -16.91
C LEU A 210 5.93 0.85 -16.46
N PRO A 211 6.60 0.29 -15.42
CA PRO A 211 7.93 0.74 -15.03
C PRO A 211 8.99 0.56 -16.12
N ILE A 212 8.93 -0.55 -16.87
CA ILE A 212 9.86 -0.80 -17.99
C ILE A 212 9.63 0.21 -19.12
N ILE A 213 8.37 0.48 -19.46
CA ILE A 213 8.01 1.48 -20.48
C ILE A 213 8.50 2.87 -20.05
N VAL A 214 8.33 3.25 -18.78
CA VAL A 214 8.81 4.53 -18.27
C VAL A 214 10.35 4.60 -18.29
N ALA A 215 11.05 3.55 -17.86
CA ALA A 215 12.51 3.49 -17.90
C ALA A 215 13.06 3.59 -19.33
N LEU A 216 12.44 2.89 -20.29
CA LEU A 216 12.78 2.98 -21.71
C LEU A 216 12.47 4.37 -22.29
N ALA A 217 11.35 4.99 -21.91
CA ALA A 217 11.00 6.34 -22.34
C ALA A 217 12.00 7.38 -21.82
N ILE A 218 12.42 7.28 -20.54
CA ILE A 218 13.47 8.14 -19.98
C ILE A 218 14.78 7.92 -20.72
N LEU A 219 15.17 6.67 -20.96
CA LEU A 219 16.41 6.35 -21.68
C LEU A 219 16.41 6.95 -23.09
N ILE A 220 15.30 6.85 -23.83
CA ILE A 220 15.15 7.46 -25.16
C ILE A 220 15.25 8.98 -25.09
N VAL A 221 14.62 9.62 -24.11
CA VAL A 221 14.70 11.09 -23.92
C VAL A 221 16.13 11.53 -23.59
N VAL A 222 16.84 10.79 -22.74
CA VAL A 222 18.23 11.08 -22.36
C VAL A 222 19.15 10.91 -23.57
N LEU A 223 19.04 9.79 -24.29
CA LEU A 223 19.85 9.50 -25.47
C LEU A 223 19.57 10.44 -26.65
N ALA A 224 18.34 10.92 -26.81
CA ALA A 224 17.99 11.89 -27.86
C ALA A 224 18.30 13.34 -27.45
N GLY A 225 18.19 13.68 -26.16
CA GLY A 225 18.32 15.04 -25.63
C GLY A 225 19.76 15.49 -25.41
N LEU A 226 20.63 14.61 -24.88
CA LEU A 226 22.04 14.92 -24.61
C LEU A 226 22.85 15.29 -25.86
N PRO A 227 22.83 14.54 -26.97
CA PRO A 227 23.59 14.89 -28.16
C PRO A 227 23.08 16.19 -28.80
N LEU A 228 21.77 16.44 -28.78
CA LEU A 228 21.19 17.66 -29.34
C LEU A 228 21.53 18.92 -28.51
N ALA A 229 21.63 18.77 -27.17
CA ALA A 229 22.08 19.84 -26.28
C ALA A 229 23.58 20.17 -26.48
N LEU A 230 24.41 19.15 -26.70
CA LEU A 230 25.84 19.33 -26.95
C LEU A 230 26.12 20.00 -28.32
N VAL A 231 25.38 19.64 -29.37
CA VAL A 231 25.52 20.27 -30.70
C VAL A 231 25.08 21.74 -30.68
N ARG A 232 24.02 22.08 -29.94
CA ARG A 232 23.61 23.50 -29.77
C ARG A 232 24.66 24.32 -29.03
N ARG A 233 25.32 23.74 -28.02
CA ARG A 233 26.34 24.41 -27.23
C ARG A 233 27.62 24.70 -28.04
N ARG A 234 27.95 23.83 -29.02
CA ARG A 234 29.07 24.06 -29.95
C ARG A 234 28.79 25.18 -30.96
N ARG A 235 27.59 25.24 -31.53
CA ARG A 235 27.22 26.30 -32.49
C ARG A 235 27.15 27.69 -31.85
N ALA A 236 26.70 27.79 -30.59
CA ALA A 236 26.71 29.05 -29.85
C ALA A 236 28.13 29.54 -29.50
N ALA A 237 29.10 28.62 -29.39
CA ALA A 237 30.50 28.98 -29.17
C ALA A 237 31.20 29.45 -30.46
N GLU A 238 30.81 28.93 -31.63
CA GLU A 238 31.32 29.39 -32.93
C GLU A 238 30.81 30.81 -33.29
N GLU A 239 29.56 31.15 -32.99
CA GLU A 239 29.04 32.52 -33.21
C GLU A 239 29.72 33.58 -32.32
N ALA A 240 30.18 33.19 -31.13
CA ALA A 240 30.94 34.07 -30.22
C ALA A 240 32.42 34.21 -30.61
N GLY A 241 32.93 33.37 -31.51
CA GLY A 241 34.33 33.32 -31.93
C GLY A 241 34.65 33.99 -33.26
N SER A 242 33.68 34.64 -33.92
CA SER A 242 33.95 35.32 -35.19
C SER A 242 34.81 36.59 -34.95
N PRO A 243 36.04 36.66 -35.51
CA PRO A 243 36.98 37.73 -35.21
C PRO A 243 36.50 39.06 -35.83
N ARG A 244 36.49 40.10 -35.00
CA ARG A 244 36.32 41.50 -35.44
C ARG A 244 37.48 41.86 -36.38
N PRO A 245 37.25 42.47 -37.56
CA PRO A 245 38.33 42.81 -38.48
C PRO A 245 39.27 43.88 -37.89
N PRO A 246 40.58 43.85 -38.23
CA PRO A 246 41.59 44.67 -37.57
C PRO A 246 41.70 46.09 -38.16
N ASN A 247 42.05 47.02 -37.26
CA ASN A 247 42.71 48.31 -37.49
C ASN A 247 41.93 49.43 -38.20
N SER A 248 41.50 50.43 -37.41
CA SER A 248 41.58 51.83 -37.83
C SER A 248 42.95 52.38 -37.40
N PRO A 249 43.69 53.09 -38.28
CA PRO A 249 45.04 53.58 -37.97
C PRO A 249 45.01 54.73 -36.95
N ALA A 250 46.07 54.79 -36.13
CA ALA A 250 46.30 55.84 -35.13
C ALA A 250 46.53 57.21 -35.80
N PRO A 251 46.04 58.32 -35.21
CA PRO A 251 46.30 59.66 -35.73
C PRO A 251 47.77 60.07 -35.55
N PRO A 252 48.38 60.80 -36.51
CA PRO A 252 49.78 61.19 -36.46
C PRO A 252 50.07 62.26 -35.40
N SER A 253 51.23 62.11 -34.75
CA SER A 253 51.78 63.00 -33.73
C SER A 253 52.12 64.40 -34.29
N PRO A 254 51.92 65.49 -33.52
CA PRO A 254 52.26 66.85 -33.97
C PRO A 254 53.79 67.08 -33.99
N PRO A 255 54.30 67.91 -34.93
CA PRO A 255 55.73 68.19 -35.08
C PRO A 255 56.29 69.11 -33.99
N PRO A 256 57.62 69.08 -33.75
CA PRO A 256 58.27 69.77 -32.64
C PRO A 256 58.36 71.28 -32.89
N GLY A 257 57.75 72.08 -32.01
CA GLY A 257 57.96 73.52 -31.92
C GLY A 257 59.17 73.85 -31.04
N ARG A 258 60.24 74.32 -31.67
CA ARG A 258 61.37 75.05 -31.04
C ARG A 258 61.08 76.55 -31.14
N THR A 259 60.99 77.22 -30.00
CA THR A 259 61.68 78.49 -29.67
C THR A 259 61.76 78.58 -28.16
#